data_AF-A0A1I6ZWW9-F1
#
_entry.id   AF-A0A1I6ZWW9-F1
#
_cell.length_a   1.000
_cell.length_b   1.000
_cell.length_c   1.000
_cell.angle_alpha   90.00
_cell.angle_beta   90.00
_cell.angle_gamma   90.00
#
_symmetry.space_group_name_H-M   'P 1'
#
loop_
_entity.id
_entity.type
_entity.pdbx_description
1 polymer ?
#
loop_
_entity_poly.entity_id
_entity_poly.type
_entity_poly.pdbx_seq_one_letter_code
_entity_poly.pdbx_strand_id
1 'polypeptide(L)'
;MQAKQKIILSLGDVLIPLFGFYYLDWSLYFIALYLLLDLIGSFIFYHVKARKRIQYSQNAADRKAYKKGTLVLFLLITFVVFATHLFALITQPGINFSKAFVAFLMYVEEPIPLPQFWFLLPLLLLPPYQQYKMEFIMQQQFRTKTVQTLTSTFQNDLLILLPLLGIALATAFFVSLPQYIWLFLFIVLKLSYDLYFKPRILVQK
;
A
#
# COMPACT_ATOMS: atom_id res chain seq x y z
N MET A 1 2.72 5.39 18.95
CA MET A 1 4.09 5.10 18.47
C MET A 1 5.04 6.19 18.92
N GLN A 2 6.22 5.81 19.42
CA GLN A 2 7.32 6.76 19.62
C GLN A 2 7.81 7.26 18.26
N ALA A 3 8.23 8.53 18.15
CA ALA A 3 8.64 9.14 16.87
C ALA A 3 9.70 8.31 16.12
N LYS A 4 10.59 7.64 16.85
CA LYS A 4 11.61 6.72 16.30
C LYS A 4 11.02 5.53 15.53
N GLN A 5 9.97 4.90 16.08
CA GLN A 5 9.32 3.75 15.43
C GLN A 5 8.62 4.16 14.12
N LYS A 6 8.08 5.38 14.07
CA LYS A 6 7.45 5.94 12.87
C LYS A 6 8.45 6.12 11.73
N ILE A 7 9.61 6.69 12.04
CA ILE A 7 10.69 6.88 11.07
C ILE A 7 11.20 5.53 10.56
N ILE A 8 11.44 4.55 11.44
CA ILE A 8 11.92 3.22 11.05
C ILE A 8 10.95 2.52 10.10
N LEU A 9 9.65 2.55 10.39
CA LEU A 9 8.64 1.93 9.52
C LEU A 9 8.54 2.65 8.17
N SER A 10 8.51 3.99 8.17
CA SER A 10 8.46 4.76 6.92
C SER A 10 9.70 4.60 6.05
N LEU A 11 10.88 4.44 6.66
CA LEU A 11 12.08 4.08 5.92
C LEU A 11 11.97 2.68 5.34
N GLY A 12 11.47 1.71 6.11
CA GLY A 12 11.21 0.35 5.63
C GLY A 12 10.29 0.30 4.40
N ASP A 13 9.19 1.06 4.41
CA ASP A 13 8.24 1.15 3.29
C ASP A 13 8.89 1.65 1.98
N VAL A 14 9.91 2.51 2.10
CA VAL A 14 10.57 3.16 0.96
C VAL A 14 11.82 2.40 0.51
N LEU A 15 12.47 1.68 1.42
CA LEU A 15 13.66 0.89 1.14
C LEU A 15 13.40 -0.21 0.11
N ILE A 16 12.22 -0.83 0.11
CA ILE A 16 11.92 -1.92 -0.82
C ILE A 16 11.83 -1.41 -2.28
N PRO A 17 11.05 -0.37 -2.61
CA PRO A 17 11.11 0.28 -3.93
C PRO A 17 12.51 0.72 -4.36
N LEU A 18 13.30 1.29 -3.44
CA LEU A 18 14.68 1.71 -3.72
C LEU A 18 15.58 0.52 -4.03
N PHE A 19 15.49 -0.53 -3.21
CA PHE A 19 16.26 -1.75 -3.40
C PHE A 19 15.89 -2.40 -4.73
N GLY A 20 14.60 -2.51 -5.01
CA GLY A 20 14.07 -2.97 -6.29
C GLY A 20 14.67 -2.20 -7.48
N PHE A 21 14.66 -0.88 -7.42
CA PHE A 21 15.17 -0.06 -8.53
C PHE A 21 16.68 -0.18 -8.75
N TYR A 22 17.48 -0.14 -7.68
CA TYR A 22 18.94 -0.04 -7.78
C TYR A 22 19.66 -1.39 -7.85
N TYR A 23 19.08 -2.44 -7.29
CA TYR A 23 19.72 -3.76 -7.19
C TYR A 23 19.01 -4.86 -7.96
N LEU A 24 17.71 -4.69 -8.22
CA LEU A 24 16.86 -5.69 -8.87
C LEU A 24 16.41 -5.27 -10.28
N ASP A 25 16.97 -4.18 -10.81
CA ASP A 25 16.59 -3.56 -12.09
C ASP A 25 15.08 -3.36 -12.28
N TRP A 26 14.35 -3.09 -11.18
CA TRP A 26 12.91 -2.87 -11.26
C TRP A 26 12.62 -1.59 -12.05
N SER A 27 11.85 -1.74 -13.12
CA SER A 27 11.23 -0.60 -13.78
C SER A 27 10.25 0.12 -12.85
N LEU A 28 9.91 1.37 -13.16
CA LEU A 28 8.84 2.10 -12.44
C LEU A 28 7.53 1.31 -12.35
N TYR A 29 7.17 0.56 -13.39
CA TYR A 29 5.94 -0.22 -13.38
C TYR A 29 6.05 -1.43 -12.43
N PHE A 30 7.23 -2.04 -12.30
CA PHE A 30 7.46 -3.12 -11.33
C PHE A 30 7.32 -2.61 -9.89
N ILE A 31 7.87 -1.43 -9.60
CA ILE A 31 7.68 -0.76 -8.30
C ILE A 31 6.18 -0.48 -8.07
N ALA A 32 5.48 0.02 -9.08
CA ALA A 32 4.05 0.26 -8.99
C ALA A 32 3.25 -1.03 -8.72
N LEU A 33 3.59 -2.14 -9.40
CA LEU A 33 2.99 -3.45 -9.15
C LEU A 33 3.22 -3.94 -7.72
N TYR A 34 4.44 -3.79 -7.20
CA TYR A 34 4.75 -4.10 -5.81
C TYR A 34 3.83 -3.33 -4.85
N LEU A 35 3.70 -2.02 -5.03
CA LEU A 35 2.85 -1.16 -4.19
C LEU A 35 1.36 -1.51 -4.31
N LEU A 36 0.89 -1.89 -5.50
CA LEU A 36 -0.49 -2.34 -5.70
C LEU A 36 -0.75 -3.67 -4.98
N LEU A 37 0.21 -4.60 -5.00
CA LEU A 37 0.10 -5.86 -4.26
C LEU A 37 0.15 -5.63 -2.74
N ASP A 38 0.96 -4.69 -2.27
CA ASP A 38 1.02 -4.31 -0.85
C ASP A 38 -0.31 -3.68 -0.39
N LEU A 39 -0.90 -2.85 -1.24
CA LEU A 39 -2.25 -2.31 -1.02
C LEU A 39 -3.30 -3.41 -0.92
N ILE A 40 -3.23 -4.45 -1.77
CA ILE A 40 -4.11 -5.62 -1.69
C ILE A 40 -3.88 -6.39 -0.37
N GLY A 41 -2.63 -6.59 0.05
CA GLY A 41 -2.27 -7.18 1.34
C GLY A 41 -2.92 -6.40 2.50
N SER A 42 -2.79 -5.08 2.50
CA SER A 42 -3.43 -4.19 3.47
C SER A 42 -4.95 -4.32 3.46
N PHE A 43 -5.58 -4.46 2.29
CA PHE A 43 -7.02 -4.68 2.14
C PHE A 43 -7.48 -6.03 2.71
N ILE A 44 -6.72 -7.11 2.48
CA ILE A 44 -6.96 -8.41 3.12
C ILE A 44 -6.92 -8.26 4.64
N PHE A 45 -5.92 -7.57 5.19
CA PHE A 45 -5.81 -7.38 6.64
C PHE A 45 -6.86 -6.44 7.23
N TYR A 46 -7.42 -5.51 6.45
CA TYR A 46 -8.63 -4.78 6.83
C TYR A 46 -9.80 -5.75 7.07
N HIS A 47 -10.03 -6.70 6.16
CA HIS A 47 -11.08 -7.72 6.34
C HIS A 47 -10.88 -8.58 7.58
N VAL A 48 -9.64 -9.00 7.83
CA VAL A 48 -9.28 -9.77 9.03
C VAL A 48 -9.59 -8.97 10.30
N LYS A 49 -9.17 -7.69 10.37
CA LYS A 49 -9.44 -6.79 11.50
C LYS A 49 -10.94 -6.55 11.71
N ALA A 50 -11.66 -6.26 10.63
CA ALA A 50 -13.10 -6.01 10.67
C ALA A 50 -13.89 -7.24 11.13
N ARG A 51 -13.55 -8.44 10.62
CA ARG A 51 -14.18 -9.70 11.05
C ARG A 51 -13.98 -9.95 12.54
N LYS A 52 -12.76 -9.73 13.05
CA LYS A 52 -12.47 -9.88 14.48
C LYS A 52 -13.27 -8.89 15.34
N ARG A 53 -13.39 -7.62 14.91
CA ARG A 53 -14.23 -6.62 15.57
C ARG A 53 -15.71 -7.03 15.59
N ILE A 54 -16.26 -7.44 14.46
CA ILE A 54 -17.68 -7.86 14.35
C ILE A 54 -17.96 -9.08 15.24
N GLN A 55 -17.04 -10.03 15.30
CA GLN A 55 -17.17 -11.21 16.18
C GLN A 55 -17.20 -10.81 17.66
N TYR A 56 -16.41 -9.81 18.06
CA TYR A 56 -16.37 -9.31 19.44
C TYR A 56 -17.61 -8.47 19.78
N SER A 57 -17.97 -7.49 18.94
CA SER A 57 -19.05 -6.55 19.27
C SER A 57 -20.45 -7.11 19.06
N GLN A 58 -20.58 -8.08 18.14
CA GLN A 58 -21.86 -8.64 17.67
C GLN A 58 -22.90 -7.58 17.23
N ASN A 59 -22.46 -6.34 17.01
CA ASN A 59 -23.32 -5.19 16.78
C ASN A 59 -23.72 -5.07 15.29
N ALA A 60 -25.00 -4.80 15.04
CA ALA A 60 -25.51 -4.55 13.68
C ALA A 60 -24.88 -3.31 13.02
N ALA A 61 -24.50 -2.29 13.79
CA ALA A 61 -23.84 -1.10 13.27
C ALA A 61 -22.46 -1.41 12.66
N ASP A 62 -21.65 -2.25 13.31
CA ASP A 62 -20.35 -2.68 12.78
C ASP A 62 -20.52 -3.52 11.48
N ARG A 63 -21.56 -4.37 11.41
CA ARG A 63 -21.88 -5.12 10.19
C ARG A 63 -22.31 -4.22 9.03
N LYS A 64 -23.12 -3.19 9.30
CA LYS A 64 -23.55 -2.20 8.30
C LYS A 64 -22.36 -1.37 7.82
N ALA A 65 -21.53 -0.88 8.74
CA ALA A 65 -20.31 -0.14 8.44
C ALA A 65 -19.33 -0.98 7.61
N TYR A 66 -19.20 -2.27 7.90
CA TYR A 66 -18.37 -3.20 7.11
C TYR A 66 -18.81 -3.31 5.66
N LYS A 67 -20.12 -3.52 5.41
CA LYS A 67 -20.65 -3.66 4.05
C LYS A 67 -20.44 -2.39 3.23
N LYS A 68 -20.84 -1.23 3.78
CA LYS A 68 -20.66 0.07 3.11
C LYS A 68 -19.18 0.39 2.93
N GLY A 69 -18.38 0.20 3.98
CA GLY A 69 -16.95 0.48 3.98
C GLY A 69 -16.18 -0.35 2.97
N THR A 70 -16.47 -1.66 2.89
CA THR A 70 -15.87 -2.57 1.91
C THR A 70 -16.15 -2.12 0.48
N LEU A 71 -17.40 -1.75 0.16
CA LEU A 71 -17.76 -1.27 -1.18
C LEU A 71 -16.99 0.00 -1.54
N VAL A 72 -16.94 0.98 -0.63
CA VAL A 72 -16.20 2.24 -0.87
C VAL A 72 -14.71 1.99 -1.04
N LEU A 73 -14.10 1.18 -0.17
CA LEU A 73 -12.68 0.83 -0.27
C LEU A 73 -12.36 0.10 -1.57
N PHE A 74 -13.22 -0.85 -1.99
CA PHE A 74 -13.07 -1.55 -3.25
C PHE A 74 -13.07 -0.58 -4.45
N LEU A 75 -14.01 0.38 -4.48
CA LEU A 75 -14.08 1.39 -5.53
C LEU A 75 -12.83 2.29 -5.54
N LEU A 76 -12.37 2.75 -4.38
CA LEU A 76 -11.17 3.57 -4.26
C LEU A 76 -9.91 2.82 -4.71
N ILE A 77 -9.74 1.56 -4.28
CA ILE A 77 -8.61 0.71 -4.71
C ILE A 77 -8.67 0.47 -6.22
N THR A 78 -9.86 0.22 -6.77
CA THR A 78 -10.04 0.06 -8.22
C THR A 78 -9.60 1.31 -8.98
N PHE A 79 -9.94 2.50 -8.46
CA PHE A 79 -9.50 3.75 -9.06
C PHE A 79 -7.98 3.95 -8.93
N VAL A 80 -7.37 3.60 -7.80
CA VAL A 80 -5.89 3.60 -7.64
C VAL A 80 -5.23 2.69 -8.67
N VAL A 81 -5.73 1.46 -8.82
CA VAL A 81 -5.22 0.49 -9.81
C VAL A 81 -5.34 1.06 -11.22
N PHE A 82 -6.51 1.59 -11.57
CA PHE A 82 -6.75 2.19 -12.88
C PHE A 82 -5.82 3.37 -13.17
N ALA A 83 -5.72 4.32 -12.24
CA ALA A 83 -4.84 5.49 -12.35
C ALA A 83 -3.36 5.08 -12.52
N THR A 84 -2.93 4.06 -11.79
CA THR A 84 -1.56 3.54 -11.88
C THR A 84 -1.27 2.91 -13.25
N HIS A 85 -2.21 2.15 -13.82
CA HIS A 85 -2.06 1.59 -15.16
C HIS A 85 -2.09 2.69 -16.24
N LEU A 86 -2.93 3.70 -16.08
CA LEU A 86 -2.94 4.86 -16.98
C LEU A 86 -1.60 5.60 -16.95
N PHE A 87 -1.01 5.77 -15.77
CA PHE A 87 0.31 6.38 -15.60
C PHE A 87 1.39 5.57 -16.31
N ALA A 88 1.33 4.25 -16.21
CA ALA A 88 2.23 3.34 -16.91
C ALA A 88 2.09 3.42 -18.43
N LEU A 89 0.87 3.56 -18.98
CA LEU A 89 0.66 3.74 -20.43
C LEU A 89 1.32 5.01 -20.97
N ILE A 90 1.26 6.10 -20.19
CA ILE A 90 1.84 7.38 -20.58
C ILE A 90 3.37 7.33 -20.51
N THR A 91 3.91 6.74 -19.44
CA THR A 91 5.37 6.71 -19.20
C THR A 91 6.10 5.59 -19.94
N GLN A 92 5.40 4.52 -20.32
CA GLN A 92 5.94 3.38 -21.08
C GLN A 92 5.00 3.03 -22.24
N PRO A 93 5.08 3.78 -23.36
CA PRO A 93 4.25 3.51 -24.53
C PRO A 93 4.44 2.07 -25.04
N GLY A 94 3.33 1.38 -25.31
CA GLY A 94 3.35 0.00 -25.81
C GLY A 94 3.48 -1.09 -24.73
N ILE A 95 3.39 -0.75 -23.45
CA ILE A 95 3.42 -1.72 -22.36
C ILE A 95 2.34 -2.81 -22.53
N ASN A 96 2.76 -4.08 -22.45
CA ASN A 96 1.85 -5.21 -22.34
C ASN A 96 1.73 -5.60 -20.86
N PHE A 97 0.65 -5.18 -20.22
CA PHE A 97 0.45 -5.35 -18.79
C PHE A 97 0.48 -6.80 -18.32
N SER A 98 -0.16 -7.71 -19.05
CA SER A 98 -0.18 -9.13 -18.69
C SER A 98 1.22 -9.73 -18.72
N LYS A 99 1.99 -9.43 -19.77
CA LYS A 99 3.39 -9.86 -19.86
C LYS A 99 4.25 -9.24 -18.77
N ALA A 100 4.08 -7.94 -18.50
CA ALA A 100 4.84 -7.24 -17.47
C ALA A 100 4.52 -7.77 -16.06
N PHE A 101 3.26 -8.09 -15.77
CA PHE A 101 2.84 -8.68 -14.49
C PHE A 101 3.42 -10.07 -14.28
N VAL A 102 3.36 -10.94 -15.30
CA VAL A 102 3.97 -12.27 -15.24
C VAL A 102 5.49 -12.14 -15.13
N ALA A 103 6.11 -11.25 -15.89
CA ALA A 103 7.55 -10.98 -15.81
C ALA A 103 7.96 -10.51 -14.42
N PHE A 104 7.16 -9.65 -13.77
CA PHE A 104 7.41 -9.21 -12.40
C PHE A 104 7.35 -10.38 -11.41
N LEU A 105 6.32 -11.23 -11.46
CA LEU A 105 6.22 -12.37 -10.53
C LEU A 105 7.28 -13.44 -10.76
N MET A 106 7.58 -13.71 -12.02
CA MET A 106 8.51 -14.77 -12.44
C MET A 106 9.92 -14.24 -12.66
N TYR A 107 10.22 -13.01 -12.26
CA TYR A 107 11.54 -12.43 -12.38
C TYR A 107 12.52 -13.29 -11.57
N VAL A 108 13.58 -13.77 -12.20
CA VAL A 108 14.64 -14.54 -11.56
C VAL A 108 15.89 -13.71 -11.66
N GLU A 109 16.49 -13.42 -10.52
CA GLU A 109 17.71 -12.63 -10.43
C GLU A 109 18.89 -13.51 -10.09
N GLU A 110 20.03 -13.23 -10.68
CA GLU A 110 21.27 -13.82 -10.21
C GLU A 110 21.70 -13.13 -8.90
N PRO A 111 22.04 -13.87 -7.83
CA PRO A 111 22.39 -15.29 -7.79
C PRO A 111 21.27 -16.22 -7.29
N ILE A 112 20.04 -15.75 -7.12
CA ILE A 112 18.95 -16.51 -6.50
C ILE A 112 18.15 -17.22 -7.61
N PRO A 113 18.29 -18.56 -7.80
CA PRO A 113 17.63 -19.29 -8.88
C PRO A 113 16.15 -19.59 -8.55
N LEU A 114 15.45 -18.64 -7.94
CA LEU A 114 14.05 -18.75 -7.55
C LEU A 114 13.29 -17.53 -8.07
N PRO A 115 12.08 -17.75 -8.62
CA PRO A 115 11.18 -16.65 -8.96
C PRO A 115 10.94 -15.72 -7.78
N GLN A 116 10.96 -14.41 -8.06
CA GLN A 116 10.77 -13.33 -7.09
C GLN A 116 9.49 -13.51 -6.26
N PHE A 117 8.41 -14.09 -6.83
CA PHE A 117 7.15 -14.25 -6.11
C PHE A 117 7.31 -14.99 -4.76
N TRP A 118 8.28 -15.90 -4.65
CA TRP A 118 8.54 -16.66 -3.42
C TRP A 118 8.98 -15.77 -2.26
N PHE A 119 9.76 -14.72 -2.54
CA PHE A 119 10.21 -13.74 -1.54
C PHE A 119 9.22 -12.59 -1.40
N LEU A 120 8.59 -12.21 -2.51
CA LEU A 120 7.59 -11.16 -2.57
C LEU A 120 6.38 -11.47 -1.68
N LEU A 121 5.87 -12.70 -1.68
CA LEU A 121 4.66 -13.05 -0.92
C LEU A 121 4.86 -12.89 0.61
N PRO A 122 5.94 -13.41 1.23
CA PRO A 122 6.28 -13.08 2.60
C PRO A 122 6.45 -11.57 2.82
N LEU A 123 7.12 -10.87 1.91
CA LEU A 123 7.39 -9.43 2.04
C LEU A 123 6.10 -8.60 2.07
N LEU A 124 5.10 -8.99 1.28
CA LEU A 124 3.79 -8.31 1.19
C LEU A 124 2.87 -8.66 2.36
N LEU A 125 2.94 -9.87 2.91
CA LEU A 125 1.96 -10.34 3.91
C LEU A 125 2.48 -10.30 5.34
N LEU A 126 3.79 -10.43 5.57
CA LEU A 126 4.37 -10.43 6.92
C LEU A 126 4.23 -9.08 7.62
N PRO A 127 4.52 -7.92 7.01
CA PRO A 127 4.35 -6.63 7.68
C PRO A 127 2.91 -6.37 8.14
N PRO A 128 1.86 -6.50 7.30
CA PRO A 128 0.50 -6.28 7.77
C PRO A 128 0.03 -7.37 8.75
N TYR A 129 0.57 -8.61 8.66
CA TYR A 129 0.36 -9.65 9.67
C TYR A 129 0.93 -9.27 11.04
N GLN A 130 2.17 -8.79 11.08
CA GLN A 130 2.83 -8.34 12.30
C GLN A 130 2.08 -7.15 12.92
N GLN A 131 1.69 -6.17 12.12
CA GLN A 131 0.86 -5.05 12.58
C GLN A 131 -0.48 -5.53 13.14
N TYR A 132 -1.14 -6.49 12.47
CA TYR A 132 -2.36 -7.09 12.97
C TYR A 132 -2.14 -7.77 14.34
N LYS A 133 -1.12 -8.60 14.49
CA LYS A 133 -0.84 -9.31 15.75
C LYS A 133 -0.45 -8.34 16.87
N MET A 134 0.53 -7.48 16.63
CA MET A 134 1.14 -6.61 17.64
C MET A 134 0.28 -5.40 17.99
N GLU A 135 -0.31 -4.74 17.00
CA GLU A 135 -1.03 -3.49 17.24
C GLU A 135 -2.52 -3.71 17.41
N PHE A 136 -3.12 -4.68 16.72
CA PHE A 136 -4.56 -4.86 16.78
C PHE A 136 -4.99 -5.92 17.82
N ILE A 137 -4.33 -7.07 17.86
CA ILE A 137 -4.69 -8.16 18.78
C ILE A 137 -4.10 -7.96 20.17
N MET A 138 -2.78 -7.79 20.29
CA MET A 138 -2.12 -7.67 21.59
C MET A 138 -2.57 -6.42 22.37
N GLN A 139 -2.76 -5.29 21.68
CA GLN A 139 -3.30 -4.06 22.30
C GLN A 139 -4.83 -4.05 22.39
N GLN A 140 -5.50 -5.15 22.02
CA GLN A 140 -6.94 -5.32 22.11
C GLN A 140 -7.76 -4.21 21.41
N GLN A 141 -7.23 -3.65 20.32
CA GLN A 141 -7.88 -2.57 19.58
C GLN A 141 -9.25 -2.98 19.03
N PHE A 142 -9.50 -4.28 18.85
CA PHE A 142 -10.82 -4.80 18.49
C PHE A 142 -11.91 -4.46 19.52
N ARG A 143 -11.57 -4.10 20.76
CA ARG A 143 -12.52 -3.70 21.81
C ARG A 143 -12.93 -2.24 21.69
N THR A 144 -12.02 -1.37 21.28
CA THR A 144 -12.21 0.09 21.26
C THR A 144 -12.45 0.64 19.85
N LYS A 145 -11.70 0.17 18.84
CA LYS A 145 -11.85 0.62 17.45
C LYS A 145 -13.05 -0.04 16.77
N THR A 146 -13.99 0.80 16.34
CA THR A 146 -15.15 0.38 15.54
C THR A 146 -14.73 0.01 14.12
N VAL A 147 -15.57 -0.74 13.40
CA VAL A 147 -15.34 -0.97 11.96
C VAL A 147 -15.30 0.35 11.19
N GLN A 148 -16.16 1.31 11.54
CA GLN A 148 -16.17 2.62 10.90
C GLN A 148 -14.81 3.33 11.04
N THR A 149 -14.18 3.27 12.22
CA THR A 149 -12.86 3.87 12.44
C THR A 149 -11.78 3.18 11.59
N LEU A 150 -11.81 1.84 11.50
CA LEU A 150 -10.89 1.08 10.64
C LEU A 150 -11.05 1.46 9.18
N THR A 151 -12.30 1.53 8.70
CA THR A 151 -12.65 1.92 7.35
C THR A 151 -12.19 3.35 7.05
N SER A 152 -12.54 4.32 7.89
CA SER A 152 -12.19 5.72 7.67
C SER A 152 -10.68 5.96 7.67
N THR A 153 -9.92 5.22 8.48
CA THR A 153 -8.45 5.31 8.47
C THR A 153 -7.89 4.90 7.10
N PHE A 154 -8.33 3.75 6.59
CA PHE A 154 -7.90 3.28 5.26
C PHE A 154 -8.42 4.18 4.13
N GLN A 155 -9.68 4.61 4.21
CA GLN A 155 -10.24 5.55 3.24
C GLN A 155 -9.44 6.85 3.16
N ASN A 156 -8.99 7.39 4.30
CA ASN A 156 -8.18 8.61 4.32
C ASN A 156 -6.83 8.39 3.64
N ASP A 157 -6.16 7.25 3.88
CA ASP A 157 -4.90 6.93 3.19
C ASP A 157 -5.10 6.88 1.66
N LEU A 158 -6.19 6.27 1.19
CA LEU A 158 -6.51 6.19 -0.24
C LEU A 158 -6.90 7.56 -0.82
N LEU A 159 -7.71 8.34 -0.10
CA LEU A 159 -8.16 9.67 -0.54
C LEU A 159 -7.01 10.68 -0.63
N ILE A 160 -5.91 10.45 0.10
CA ILE A 160 -4.70 11.28 -0.02
C ILE A 160 -3.80 10.78 -1.15
N LEU A 161 -3.71 9.45 -1.34
CA LEU A 161 -2.97 8.85 -2.45
C LEU A 161 -3.55 9.27 -3.82
N LEU A 162 -4.87 9.36 -3.95
CA LEU A 162 -5.53 9.64 -5.23
C LEU A 162 -5.17 11.00 -5.85
N PRO A 163 -5.24 12.14 -5.12
CA PRO A 163 -4.75 13.41 -5.62
C PRO A 163 -3.27 13.39 -5.99
N LEU A 164 -2.43 12.70 -5.21
CA LEU A 164 -0.99 12.58 -5.52
C LEU A 164 -0.77 11.82 -6.82
N LEU A 165 -1.50 10.73 -7.05
CA LEU A 165 -1.50 10.01 -8.33
C LEU A 165 -2.05 10.88 -9.47
N GLY A 166 -3.09 11.67 -9.21
CA GLY A 166 -3.64 12.61 -10.19
C GLY A 166 -2.64 13.68 -10.62
N ILE A 167 -1.87 14.24 -9.68
CA ILE A 167 -0.78 15.18 -9.97
C ILE A 167 0.31 14.48 -10.78
N ALA A 168 0.74 13.28 -10.37
CA ALA A 168 1.76 12.51 -11.09
C ALA A 168 1.31 12.18 -12.54
N LEU A 169 0.05 11.79 -12.73
CA LEU A 169 -0.56 11.57 -14.03
C LEU A 169 -0.57 12.82 -14.89
N ALA A 170 -1.02 13.94 -14.34
CA ALA A 170 -1.04 15.22 -15.05
C ALA A 170 0.38 15.62 -15.47
N THR A 171 1.35 15.55 -14.56
CA THR A 171 2.75 15.84 -14.87
C THR A 171 3.31 14.91 -15.95
N ALA A 172 3.03 13.61 -15.88
CA ALA A 172 3.47 12.65 -16.90
C ALA A 172 2.88 12.92 -18.28
N PHE A 173 1.66 13.47 -18.34
CA PHE A 173 1.02 13.83 -19.60
C PHE A 173 1.71 15.02 -20.30
N PHE A 174 2.21 16.00 -19.53
CA PHE A 174 2.85 17.20 -20.08
C PHE A 174 4.37 17.07 -20.21
N VAL A 175 5.02 16.28 -19.36
CA VAL A 175 6.47 16.20 -19.25
C VAL A 175 6.92 14.75 -19.15
N SER A 176 7.78 14.34 -20.09
CA SER A 176 8.48 13.06 -20.00
C SER A 176 9.68 13.20 -19.07
N LEU A 177 9.57 12.62 -17.87
CA LEU A 177 10.65 12.60 -16.88
C LEU A 177 11.33 11.23 -16.85
N PRO A 178 12.66 11.19 -16.65
CA PRO A 178 13.39 9.96 -16.40
C PRO A 178 12.88 9.20 -15.16
N GLN A 179 13.06 7.88 -15.17
CA GLN A 179 12.51 6.99 -14.13
C GLN A 179 12.97 7.33 -12.71
N TYR A 180 14.25 7.70 -12.56
CA TYR A 180 14.81 8.06 -11.25
C TYR A 180 14.18 9.33 -10.64
N ILE A 181 13.70 10.28 -11.47
CA ILE A 181 13.01 11.48 -10.98
C ILE A 181 11.65 11.10 -10.40
N TRP A 182 10.90 10.23 -11.09
CA TRP A 182 9.63 9.72 -10.58
C TRP A 182 9.80 8.96 -9.27
N LEU A 183 10.82 8.11 -9.19
CA LEU A 183 11.15 7.40 -7.96
C LEU A 183 11.48 8.36 -6.82
N PHE A 184 12.33 9.36 -7.07
CA PHE A 184 12.66 10.38 -6.08
C PHE A 184 11.42 11.15 -5.60
N LEU A 185 10.55 11.58 -6.51
CA LEU A 185 9.30 12.26 -6.17
C LEU A 185 8.39 11.37 -5.32
N PHE A 186 8.23 10.10 -5.70
CA PHE A 186 7.46 9.13 -4.92
C PHE A 186 7.99 9.02 -3.48
N ILE A 187 9.30 8.89 -3.32
CA ILE A 187 9.96 8.78 -2.01
C ILE A 187 9.72 10.01 -1.15
N VAL A 188 9.98 11.21 -1.70
CA VAL A 188 9.82 12.46 -0.97
C VAL A 188 8.37 12.65 -0.55
N LEU A 189 7.41 12.37 -1.44
CA LEU A 189 5.98 12.48 -1.14
C LEU A 189 5.55 11.47 -0.08
N LYS A 190 5.97 10.20 -0.19
CA LYS A 190 5.63 9.13 0.77
C LYS A 190 6.18 9.42 2.16
N LEU A 191 7.46 9.82 2.27
CA LEU A 191 8.07 10.17 3.55
C LEU A 191 7.42 11.41 4.16
N SER A 192 7.14 12.44 3.35
CA SER A 192 6.44 13.64 3.80
C SER A 192 5.04 13.31 4.31
N TYR A 193 4.29 12.50 3.55
CA TYR A 193 2.97 12.02 3.95
C TYR A 193 3.02 11.31 5.30
N ASP A 194 3.92 10.34 5.42
CA ASP A 194 4.04 9.58 6.65
C ASP A 194 4.39 10.48 7.81
N LEU A 195 5.40 11.35 7.69
CA LEU A 195 5.89 12.20 8.77
C LEU A 195 4.83 13.21 9.25
N TYR A 196 4.16 13.90 8.33
CA TYR A 196 3.28 15.03 8.66
C TYR A 196 1.81 14.63 8.85
N PHE A 197 1.30 13.66 8.10
CA PHE A 197 -0.14 13.38 8.05
C PHE A 197 -0.55 12.09 8.74
N LYS A 198 0.31 11.07 8.77
CA LYS A 198 -0.02 9.81 9.46
C LYS A 198 -0.11 10.07 10.98
N PRO A 199 -1.30 9.93 11.60
CA PRO A 199 -1.49 10.37 12.98
C PRO A 199 -0.55 9.64 13.92
N ARG A 200 0.00 10.37 14.91
CA ARG A 200 0.57 9.74 16.10
C ARG A 200 -0.58 8.94 16.72
N ILE A 201 -0.57 7.61 16.57
CA ILE A 201 -1.39 6.76 17.44
C ILE A 201 -0.79 6.96 18.84
N LEU A 202 -1.25 8.00 19.52
CA LEU A 202 -1.01 8.23 20.92
C LEU A 202 -1.62 7.02 21.60
N VAL A 203 -0.77 6.26 22.29
CA VAL A 203 -1.22 5.44 23.39
C VAL A 203 -1.86 6.43 24.33
N GLN A 204 -3.20 6.57 24.28
CA GLN A 204 -3.91 7.16 25.39
C GLN A 204 -3.61 6.24 26.56
N LYS A 205 -2.79 6.77 27.48
CA LYS A 205 -2.53 6.14 28.78
C LYS A 205 -3.84 6.07 29.55
#